data_AF-A0A8S2ZGI4-F1
#
_entry.id   AF-A0A8S2ZGI4-F1
#
_cell.length_a   1.000
_cell.length_b   1.000
_cell.length_c   1.000
_cell.angle_alpha   90.00
_cell.angle_beta   90.00
_cell.angle_gamma   90.00
#
_symmetry.space_group_name_H-M   'P 1'
#
loop_
_entity.id
_entity.type
_entity.pdbx_description
1 polymer ?
#
loop_
_entity_poly.entity_id
_entity_poly.type
_entity_poly.pdbx_seq_one_letter_code
_entity_poly.pdbx_strand_id
1 'polypeptide(L)'
;QLQDKTIDGLTIDIILQLVHLVLKNQFCVYNNGLYQQIHGGASGLPLTMLLTYVNLFYGQDSELMKTIKEKDEFFGRYREQAILT
;
A
#
# COMPACT_ATOMS: atom_id res chain seq x y z
N GLN A 1 -17.60 0.87 12.86
CA GLN A 1 -18.82 0.47 12.13
C GLN A 1 -18.72 1.05 10.73
N LEU A 2 -18.40 0.23 9.72
CA LEU A 2 -18.22 0.64 8.31
C LEU A 2 -19.48 0.38 7.45
N GLN A 3 -20.62 0.16 8.10
CA GLN A 3 -21.68 -0.70 7.56
C GLN A 3 -22.55 -0.16 6.42
N ASP A 4 -22.37 1.09 5.95
CA ASP A 4 -23.19 1.64 4.86
C ASP A 4 -22.42 2.50 3.84
N LYS A 5 -21.09 2.38 3.78
CA LYS A 5 -20.33 3.13 2.77
C LYS A 5 -20.20 2.29 1.50
N THR A 6 -20.89 2.72 0.45
CA THR A 6 -20.72 2.21 -0.90
C THR A 6 -19.89 3.18 -1.73
N ILE A 7 -19.08 2.63 -2.64
CA ILE A 7 -18.35 3.38 -3.68
C ILE A 7 -18.76 2.74 -5.00
N ASP A 8 -19.35 3.52 -5.89
CA ASP A 8 -19.87 3.05 -7.19
C ASP A 8 -20.77 1.81 -7.08
N GLY A 9 -21.59 1.75 -6.04
CA GLY A 9 -22.51 0.63 -5.78
C GLY A 9 -21.87 -0.60 -5.14
N LEU A 10 -20.56 -0.59 -4.87
CA LEU A 10 -19.86 -1.66 -4.16
C LEU A 10 -19.68 -1.30 -2.68
N THR A 11 -19.94 -2.25 -1.78
CA THR A 11 -19.63 -2.08 -0.37
C THR A 11 -18.11 -2.09 -0.16
N ILE A 12 -17.64 -1.41 0.89
CA ILE A 12 -16.22 -1.45 1.28
C ILE A 12 -15.72 -2.90 1.44
N ASP A 13 -16.53 -3.79 2.01
CA ASP A 13 -16.16 -5.20 2.20
C ASP A 13 -15.90 -5.91 0.88
N ILE A 14 -16.72 -5.66 -0.15
CA ILE A 14 -16.51 -6.22 -1.49
C ILE A 14 -15.22 -5.65 -2.09
N ILE A 15 -14.98 -4.35 -1.96
CA ILE A 15 -13.76 -3.71 -2.46
C ILE A 15 -12.52 -4.33 -1.81
N LEU A 16 -12.54 -4.53 -0.49
CA LEU A 16 -11.45 -5.18 0.24
C LEU A 16 -11.22 -6.63 -0.23
N GLN A 17 -12.29 -7.38 -0.48
CA GLN A 17 -12.19 -8.74 -1.03
C GLN A 17 -11.58 -8.75 -2.43
N LEU A 18 -11.96 -7.82 -3.31
CA LEU A 18 -11.37 -7.69 -4.64
C LEU A 18 -9.89 -7.31 -4.57
N VAL A 19 -9.51 -6.37 -3.70
CA VAL A 19 -8.12 -6.00 -3.47
C VAL A 19 -7.31 -7.22 -3.00
N HIS A 20 -7.80 -7.98 -2.03
CA HIS A 20 -7.14 -9.22 -1.59
C HIS A 20 -7.03 -10.26 -2.70
N LEU A 21 -8.06 -10.41 -3.55
CA LEU A 21 -8.02 -11.33 -4.67
C LEU A 21 -6.90 -10.95 -5.64
N VAL A 22 -6.80 -9.67 -6.02
CA VAL A 22 -5.74 -9.17 -6.92
C VAL A 22 -4.37 -9.39 -6.29
N LEU A 23 -4.18 -9.03 -5.02
CA LEU A 23 -2.89 -9.17 -4.34
C LEU A 23 -2.46 -10.62 -4.15
N LYS A 24 -3.39 -11.57 -4.04
CA LYS A 24 -3.08 -13.01 -3.98
C LYS A 24 -2.78 -13.62 -5.35
N ASN A 25 -3.30 -13.03 -6.43
CA ASN A 25 -3.23 -13.59 -7.79
C ASN A 25 -2.35 -12.74 -8.70
N GLN A 26 -1.14 -12.45 -8.23
CA GLN A 26 -0.16 -11.69 -9.00
C GLN A 26 0.75 -12.67 -9.73
N PHE A 27 0.60 -12.77 -11.05
CA PHE A 27 1.39 -13.66 -11.90
C PHE A 27 2.21 -12.88 -12.92
N CYS A 28 3.43 -13.33 -13.18
CA CYS A 28 4.28 -12.81 -14.25
C CYS A 28 4.80 -13.93 -15.13
N VAL A 29 5.02 -13.61 -16.40
CA VAL A 29 5.61 -14.53 -17.38
C VAL A 29 7.07 -14.14 -17.58
N TYR A 30 7.96 -15.12 -17.43
CA TYR A 30 9.40 -14.94 -17.62
C TYR A 30 10.01 -16.22 -18.18
N ASN A 31 10.83 -16.13 -19.24
CA ASN A 31 11.48 -17.30 -19.87
C ASN A 31 10.54 -18.51 -20.08
N ASN A 32 9.37 -18.29 -20.68
CA ASN A 32 8.32 -19.30 -20.90
C ASN A 32 7.77 -19.98 -19.64
N GLY A 33 8.09 -19.48 -18.45
CA GLY A 33 7.52 -19.90 -17.17
C GLY A 33 6.46 -18.90 -16.67
N LEU A 34 5.48 -19.41 -15.94
CA LEU A 34 4.50 -18.63 -15.20
C LEU A 34 4.86 -18.67 -13.71
N TYR A 35 5.06 -17.49 -13.11
CA TYR A 35 5.48 -17.37 -11.71
C TYR A 35 4.47 -16.54 -10.93
N GLN A 36 4.20 -16.96 -9.69
CA GLN A 36 3.35 -16.22 -8.77
C GLN A 36 4.21 -15.39 -7.82
N GLN A 37 3.91 -14.10 -7.70
CA GLN A 37 4.48 -13.27 -6.67
C GLN A 37 3.70 -13.48 -5.36
N ILE A 38 4.37 -14.08 -4.38
CA ILE A 38 3.79 -14.42 -3.07
C ILE A 38 4.06 -13.38 -1.98
N HIS A 39 4.97 -12.42 -2.24
CA HIS A 39 5.34 -11.36 -1.30
C HIS A 39 5.28 -9.99 -1.96
N GLY A 40 4.75 -8.99 -1.23
CA GLY A 40 4.61 -7.63 -1.71
C GLY A 40 3.57 -7.47 -2.84
N GLY A 41 3.70 -6.38 -3.59
CA GLY A 41 2.90 -6.14 -4.80
C GLY A 41 3.80 -6.02 -6.02
N ALA A 42 3.29 -6.42 -7.18
CA ALA A 42 3.97 -6.32 -8.45
C ALA A 42 4.13 -4.86 -8.83
N SER A 43 5.38 -4.47 -9.10
CA SER A 43 5.73 -3.12 -9.52
C SER A 43 5.09 -2.80 -10.87
N GLY A 44 4.53 -1.60 -10.98
CA GLY A 44 3.83 -1.13 -12.19
C GLY A 44 2.31 -1.33 -12.18
N LEU A 45 1.75 -2.06 -11.21
CA LEU A 45 0.29 -2.12 -11.05
C LEU A 45 -0.24 -0.83 -10.39
N PRO A 46 -1.28 -0.18 -10.95
CA PRO A 46 -1.90 1.01 -10.35
C PRO A 46 -2.35 0.78 -8.90
N LEU A 47 -2.90 -0.41 -8.61
CA LEU A 47 -3.32 -0.80 -7.27
C LEU A 47 -2.14 -0.86 -6.28
N THR A 48 -1.04 -1.50 -6.67
CA THR A 48 0.17 -1.57 -5.82
C THR A 48 0.72 -0.19 -5.51
N MET A 49 0.75 0.70 -6.50
CA MET A 49 1.20 2.08 -6.31
C MET A 49 0.27 2.85 -5.35
N LEU A 50 -1.04 2.74 -5.52
CA LEU A 50 -2.02 3.37 -4.64
C LEU A 50 -1.86 2.88 -3.19
N LEU A 51 -1.78 1.56 -2.98
CA LEU A 51 -1.61 0.97 -1.66
C LEU A 51 -0.29 1.39 -1.02
N THR A 52 0.77 1.53 -1.81
CA THR A 52 2.06 2.05 -1.33
C THR A 52 1.91 3.48 -0.81
N TYR A 53 1.22 4.36 -1.55
CA TYR A 53 0.96 5.71 -1.06
C TYR A 53 0.09 5.74 0.18
N VAL A 54 -0.99 4.96 0.23
CA VAL A 54 -1.83 4.85 1.43
C VAL A 54 -0.99 4.44 2.64
N ASN A 55 -0.12 3.44 2.48
CA ASN A 55 0.77 3.01 3.55
C ASN A 55 1.80 4.09 3.94
N LEU A 56 2.38 4.79 2.97
CA LEU A 56 3.35 5.86 3.24
C LEU A 56 2.74 7.06 3.96
N PHE A 57 1.50 7.43 3.64
CA PHE A 57 0.81 8.59 4.23
C PHE A 57 0.08 8.26 5.54
N TYR A 58 -0.58 7.10 5.61
CA TYR A 58 -1.45 6.75 6.75
C TYR A 58 -0.87 5.64 7.64
N GLY A 59 0.08 4.85 7.14
CA GLY A 59 0.74 3.77 7.89
C GLY A 59 1.92 4.24 8.74
N GLN A 60 2.11 5.55 8.90
CA GLN A 60 3.17 6.07 9.75
C GLN A 60 2.82 5.86 11.21
N ASP A 61 3.76 5.26 11.93
CA ASP A 61 3.66 5.13 13.38
C ASP A 61 3.61 6.52 14.00
N SER A 62 2.63 6.74 14.87
CA SER A 62 2.38 8.07 15.43
C SER A 62 3.53 8.55 16.30
N GLU A 63 4.35 7.64 16.86
CA GLU A 63 5.50 7.99 17.70
C GLU A 63 6.65 8.59 16.91
N LEU A 64 7.04 8.00 15.78
CA LEU A 64 8.10 8.55 14.94
C LEU A 64 7.73 9.97 14.49
N MET A 65 6.49 10.17 14.06
CA MET A 65 5.99 11.49 13.66
C MET A 65 5.87 12.49 14.82
N LYS A 66 5.59 12.01 16.03
CA LYS A 66 5.64 12.85 17.24
C LYS A 66 7.07 13.30 17.51
N THR A 67 8.04 12.39 17.51
CA THR A 67 9.45 12.71 17.77
C THR A 67 10.01 13.68 16.74
N ILE A 68 9.72 13.48 15.45
CA ILE A 68 10.16 14.40 14.39
C ILE A 68 9.59 15.81 14.60
N LYS A 69 8.29 15.91 14.95
CA LYS A 69 7.65 17.20 15.26
C LYS A 69 8.23 17.84 16.53
N GLU A 70 8.52 17.06 17.56
CA GLU A 70 9.09 17.55 18.82
C GLU A 70 10.52 18.09 18.64
N LYS A 71 11.28 17.51 17.71
CA LYS A 71 12.67 17.88 17.44
C LYS A 71 12.86 18.92 16.32
N ASP A 72 11.77 19.35 15.67
CA ASP A 72 11.79 20.23 14.50
C ASP A 72 12.69 19.67 13.35
N GLU A 73 12.68 18.35 13.18
CA GLU A 73 13.47 17.65 12.17
C GLU A 73 12.68 17.50 10.85
N PHE A 74 13.36 17.54 9.72
CA PHE A 74 12.73 17.32 8.42
C PHE A 74 12.63 15.83 8.12
N PHE A 75 11.41 15.34 7.86
CA PHE A 75 11.18 13.94 7.48
C PHE A 75 10.60 13.81 6.08
N GLY A 76 11.36 13.16 5.21
CA GLY A 76 10.93 12.74 3.89
C GLY A 76 11.06 11.24 3.74
N ARG A 77 9.96 10.57 3.35
CA ARG A 77 9.98 9.15 3.02
C ARG A 77 9.76 8.94 1.52
N TYR A 78 10.81 8.49 0.85
CA TYR A 78 10.70 7.97 -0.50
C TYR A 78 10.28 6.49 -0.46
N ARG A 79 9.69 6.02 -1.56
CA ARG A 79 9.21 4.62 -1.69
C ARG A 79 10.28 3.58 -1.36
N GLU A 80 11.56 3.92 -1.53
CA GLU A 80 12.70 3.00 -1.38
C GLU A 80 13.66 3.39 -0.25
N GLN A 81 13.57 4.61 0.31
CA GLN A 81 14.46 5.09 1.37
C GLN A 81 13.74 6.10 2.28
N ALA A 82 13.94 5.98 3.59
CA ALA A 82 13.63 7.05 4.54
C ALA A 82 14.89 7.92 4.69
N ILE A 83 14.77 9.22 4.47
CA ILE A 83 15.85 10.18 4.72
C ILE A 83 15.56 10.84 6.06
N LEU A 84 16.51 10.73 6.99
CA LEU A 84 16.55 11.45 8.26
C LEU A 84 17.69 12.47 8.15
N THR A 85 17.40 13.75 8.38
CA THR A 85 18.37 14.86 8.40
C THR A 85 18.15 15.71 9.63
#